data_AF-A0A366EVM7-F1
#
_entry.id   AF-A0A366EVM7-F1
#
_cell.length_a   1.000
_cell.length_b   1.000
_cell.length_c   1.000
_cell.angle_alpha   90.00
_cell.angle_beta   90.00
_cell.angle_gamma   90.00
#
_symmetry.space_group_name_H-M   'P 1'
#
loop_
_entity.id
_entity.type
_entity.pdbx_description
1 polymer ?
#
loop_
_entity_poly.entity_id
_entity_poly.type
_entity_poly.pdbx_seq_one_letter_code
_entity_poly.pdbx_strand_id
1 'polypeptide(L)' 'MPDWKVFYRDQLDQDRTSGSISSKEAALTRAKHLRRQRAEVYKIEGPDGLTLPKVEIARWMSDNRY' A
#
# COMPACT_ATOMS: atom_id res chain seq x y z
N MET A 1 18.62 1.08 1.25
CA MET A 1 17.92 0.07 0.44
C MET A 1 16.70 0.75 -0.17
N PRO A 2 16.25 0.39 -1.38
CA PRO A 2 15.05 0.96 -1.95
C PRO A 2 13.82 0.41 -1.21
N ASP A 3 13.41 1.10 -0.15
CA ASP A 3 12.35 0.65 0.74
C ASP A 3 11.00 1.28 0.37
N TRP A 4 10.05 0.42 0.06
CA TRP A 4 8.65 0.78 -0.17
C TRP A 4 7.91 0.94 1.16
N LYS A 5 6.96 1.88 1.19
CA LYS A 5 6.14 2.21 2.36
C LYS A 5 4.68 2.32 1.94
N VAL A 6 3.79 1.69 2.69
CA VAL A 6 2.35 1.72 2.47
C VAL A 6 1.74 2.65 3.50
N PHE A 7 1.07 3.69 3.06
CA PHE A 7 0.33 4.61 3.91
C PHE A 7 -1.15 4.21 3.90
N TYR A 8 -1.69 4.00 5.09
CA TYR A 8 -3.04 3.52 5.26
C TYR A 8 -3.67 4.13 6.50
N ARG A 9 -5.00 4.21 6.48
CA ARG A 9 -5.81 4.59 7.62
C ARG A 9 -6.46 3.34 8.20
N ASP A 10 -6.24 3.06 9.47
CA ASP A 10 -6.84 1.89 10.12
C ASP A 10 -8.29 2.15 10.55
N GLN A 11 -8.94 1.14 11.15
CA GLN A 11 -10.36 1.20 11.54
C GLN A 11 -10.67 2.25 12.61
N LEU A 12 -9.66 2.74 13.34
CA LEU A 12 -9.78 3.82 14.33
C LEU A 12 -9.57 5.21 13.70
N ASP A 13 -9.60 5.30 12.37
CA ASP A 13 -9.31 6.52 11.60
C ASP A 13 -7.90 7.08 11.82
N GLN A 14 -6.97 6.24 12.31
CA GLN A 14 -5.58 6.63 12.52
C GLN A 14 -4.74 6.40 11.27
N ASP A 15 -3.98 7.42 10.89
CA ASP A 15 -2.99 7.33 9.83
C ASP A 15 -1.77 6.53 10.29
N ARG A 16 -1.50 5.43 9.59
CA ARG A 16 -0.37 4.53 9.83
C ARG A 16 0.43 4.34 8.57
N THR A 17 1.71 4.06 8.77
CA THR A 17 2.63 3.70 7.69
C THR A 17 3.13 2.28 7.96
N SER A 18 3.23 1.46 6.92
CA SER A 18 3.94 0.19 7.03
C SER A 18 5.42 0.43 7.30
N GLY A 19 6.11 -0.57 7.86
CA GLY A 19 7.57 -0.59 7.83
C GLY A 19 8.10 -0.59 6.39
N SER A 20 9.43 -0.51 6.28
CA SER A 20 10.17 -0.66 5.03
C SER A 20 9.89 -2.02 4.39
N ILE A 21 9.50 -2.01 3.11
CA ILE A 21 9.20 -3.19 2.30
C ILE A 21 10.14 -3.24 1.11
N SER A 22 10.79 -4.36 0.88
CA SER A 22 11.90 -4.48 -0.08
C SER A 22 11.49 -4.38 -1.56
N SER A 23 10.20 -4.50 -1.89
CA SER A 23 9.71 -4.59 -3.27
C SER A 23 8.33 -3.97 -3.47
N LYS A 24 8.08 -3.47 -4.69
CA LYS A 24 6.77 -2.93 -5.15
C LYS A 24 5.64 -3.95 -4.95
N GLU A 25 5.85 -5.17 -5.40
CA GLU A 25 4.85 -6.24 -5.31
C GLU A 25 4.54 -6.62 -3.87
N ALA A 26 5.56 -6.64 -3.00
CA ALA A 26 5.36 -6.88 -1.57
C ALA A 26 4.56 -5.72 -0.91
N ALA A 27 4.80 -4.48 -1.32
CA ALA A 27 4.04 -3.33 -0.84
C ALA A 27 2.58 -3.36 -1.30
N LEU A 28 2.33 -3.73 -2.56
CA LEU A 28 0.99 -3.92 -3.11
C LEU A 28 0.26 -5.10 -2.46
N THR A 29 0.97 -6.20 -2.19
CA THR A 29 0.44 -7.34 -1.43
C THR A 29 0.08 -6.92 -0.01
N ARG A 30 0.94 -6.14 0.66
CA ARG A 30 0.65 -5.60 2.00
C ARG A 30 -0.57 -4.68 1.97
N ALA A 31 -0.72 -3.83 0.96
CA ALA A 31 -1.89 -3.00 0.77
C ALA A 31 -3.18 -3.82 0.61
N LYS A 32 -3.13 -4.92 -0.16
CA LYS A 32 -4.24 -5.88 -0.29
C LYS A 32 -4.63 -6.51 1.06
N HIS A 33 -3.64 -6.90 1.87
CA HIS A 33 -3.89 -7.42 3.23
C HIS A 33 -4.52 -6.37 4.16
N LEU A 34 -4.02 -5.13 4.13
CA LEU A 34 -4.56 -4.03 4.92
C LEU A 34 -6.04 -3.75 4.55
N ARG A 35 -6.36 -3.77 3.26
CA ARG A 35 -7.76 -3.63 2.81
C ARG A 35 -8.67 -4.73 3.34
N ARG A 36 -8.19 -5.97 3.43
CA ARG A 36 -8.94 -7.09 4.06
C ARG A 36 -9.17 -6.86 5.56
N GLN A 37 -8.25 -6.15 6.23
CA GLN A 37 -8.39 -5.71 7.62
C GLN A 37 -9.23 -4.43 7.75
N ARG A 38 -9.97 -4.02 6.70
CA ARG A 38 -10.75 -2.77 6.63
C ARG A 38 -9.93 -1.51 6.82
N ALA A 39 -8.62 -1.56 6.59
CA ALA A 39 -7.82 -0.35 6.49
C ALA A 39 -7.95 0.27 5.08
N GLU A 40 -8.03 1.60 5.01
CA GLU A 40 -8.02 2.33 3.76
C GLU A 40 -6.57 2.67 3.35
N VAL A 41 -6.09 2.05 2.28
CA VAL A 41 -4.80 2.41 1.68
C VAL A 41 -4.99 3.57 0.71
N TYR A 42 -4.28 4.68 0.92
CA TYR A 42 -4.41 5.88 0.09
C TYR A 42 -3.14 6.24 -0.67
N LYS A 43 -1.96 5.78 -0.22
CA LYS A 43 -0.68 6.09 -0.86
C LYS A 43 0.31 4.93 -0.66
N ILE A 44 1.09 4.60 -1.69
CA ILE A 44 2.29 3.76 -1.57
C ILE A 44 3.45 4.59 -2.08
N GLU A 45 4.47 4.75 -1.26
CA GLU A 45 5.72 5.42 -1.62
C GLU A 45 6.79 4.36 -1.84
N GLY A 46 7.49 4.46 -2.96
CA GLY A 46 8.60 3.62 -3.33
C GLY A 46 9.93 4.37 -3.17
N PRO A 47 11.03 3.72 -3.55
CA PRO A 47 12.33 4.38 -3.65
C PRO A 47 12.28 5.56 -4.62
N ASP A 48 13.22 6.50 -4.45
CA ASP A 48 13.44 7.63 -5.35
C ASP A 48 12.22 8.58 -5.48
N GLY A 49 11.34 8.60 -4.47
CA GLY A 49 10.14 9.45 -4.44
C GLY A 49 9.01 8.94 -5.33
N LEU A 50 9.14 7.73 -5.88
CA LEU A 50 8.13 7.13 -6.74
C LEU A 50 6.86 6.88 -5.91
N THR A 51 5.77 7.56 -6.23
CA THR A 51 4.53 7.43 -5.48
C THR A 51 3.46 6.79 -6.36
N LEU A 52 2.85 5.71 -5.87
CA LEU A 52 1.68 5.11 -6.50
C LEU A 52 0.42 5.74 -5.89
N PRO A 53 -0.42 6.40 -6.70
CA PRO A 53 -1.68 6.97 -6.24
C PRO A 53 -2.73 5.88 -5.97
N LYS A 54 -3.70 6.19 -5.10
CA LYS A 54 -4.82 5.30 -4.73
C LYS A 54 -5.46 4.58 -5.93
N VAL A 55 -5.64 5.28 -7.06
CA VAL A 55 -6.26 4.73 -8.28
C VAL A 55 -5.43 3.59 -8.89
N GLU A 56 -4.10 3.75 -8.98
CA GLU A 56 -3.23 2.70 -9.50
C GLU A 56 -3.19 1.49 -8.57
N ILE A 57 -3.14 1.72 -7.26
CA ILE A 57 -3.18 0.65 -6.26
C ILE A 57 -4.51 -0.11 -6.35
N ALA A 58 -5.63 0.61 -6.47
CA ALA A 58 -6.96 0.03 -6.62
C ALA A 58 -7.10 -0.76 -7.93
N ARG A 59 -6.51 -0.27 -9.02
CA ARG A 59 -6.46 -0.97 -10.32
C ARG A 59 -5.68 -2.28 -10.20
N TRP A 60 -4.46 -2.23 -9.66
CA TRP A 60 -3.65 -3.41 -9.44
C TRP A 60 -4.35 -4.44 -8.54
N MET A 61 -4.97 -3.99 -7.43
CA MET A 61 -5.72 -4.87 -6.53
C MET A 61 -6.92 -5.54 -7.22
N SER A 62 -7.56 -4.86 -8.17
CA SER A 62 -8.69 -5.40 -8.93
C SER A 62 -8.24 -6.44 -9.96
N ASP A 63 -7.07 -6.24 -10.55
CA ASP A 63 -6.44 -7.12 -11.54
C ASP A 63 -5.92 -8.42 -10.89
N ASN A 64 -5.30 -8.31 -9.72
CA ASN A 64 -4.77 -9.43 -8.93
C ASN A 64 -5.82 -10.08 -8.00
N ARG A 65 -7.08 -10.19 -8.45
CA ARG A 65 -8.19 -10.74 -7.65
C ARG A 65 -8.32 -12.28 -7.74
N TYR A 66 -7.56 -12.93 -8.61
CA TYR A 66 -7.59 -14.38 -8.85
C TYR A 66 -6.40 -15.10 -8.24
#